data_AF-A0A7W0G2M4-F1
#
_entry.id   AF-A0A7W0G2M4-F1
#
_cell.length_a   1.000
_cell.length_b   1.000
_cell.length_c   1.000
_cell.angle_alpha   90.00
_cell.angle_beta   90.00
_cell.angle_gamma   90.00
#
_symmetry.space_group_name_H-M   'P 1'
#
loop_
_entity.id
_entity.type
_entity.pdbx_description
1 polymer ?
#
loop_
_entity_poly.entity_id
_entity_poly.type
_entity_poly.pdbx_seq_one_letter_code
_entity_poly.pdbx_strand_id
1 'polypeptide(L)'
;ARTGALHFCFEVVPGLVADAEPDTLAPTTNAALTPAAPDGQNGWYTTDVAVSLEAADNCSGVVATEYSTDGGGTWQPYVGGFNVGGEGINTILYRSTDGAGNAEAARSLTIKIDKTAPTLTLSATPSVIWPPNGQTVNVSVNGSGADSVSGLAGVSYVVTDEYGMPLGIPARTLSGNSVEWDDSLAVEARREGRDRDGRLYRVVATITDLAGNTATASTDIVVPHDQRGR
;
A
#
# COMPACT_ATOMS: atom_id res chain seq x y z
N ALA A 1 -4.50 -50.36 25.48
CA ALA A 1 -4.18 -50.53 24.06
C ALA A 1 -4.64 -49.26 23.34
N ARG A 2 -3.72 -48.43 22.82
CA ARG A 2 -4.11 -47.38 21.89
C ARG A 2 -4.20 -48.07 20.53
N THR A 3 -5.41 -48.36 20.09
CA THR A 3 -5.68 -48.77 18.70
C THR A 3 -5.41 -47.55 17.82
N GLY A 4 -4.16 -47.37 17.39
CA GLY A 4 -3.86 -46.46 16.29
C GLY A 4 -4.44 -47.07 15.03
N ALA A 5 -5.35 -46.36 14.35
CA ALA A 5 -5.81 -46.77 13.04
C ALA A 5 -4.60 -46.71 12.09
N LEU A 6 -4.32 -47.82 11.39
CA LEU A 6 -3.36 -47.81 10.30
C LEU A 6 -4.09 -47.24 9.08
N HIS A 7 -3.58 -46.15 8.52
CA HIS A 7 -4.06 -45.56 7.29
C HIS A 7 -3.20 -46.04 6.12
N PHE A 8 -3.84 -46.42 5.02
CA PHE A 8 -3.17 -47.03 3.87
C PHE A 8 -3.53 -46.27 2.59
N CYS A 9 -2.56 -46.11 1.70
CA CYS A 9 -2.82 -45.71 0.32
C CYS A 9 -3.17 -46.96 -0.50
N PHE A 10 -4.26 -46.90 -1.27
CA PHE A 10 -4.58 -47.93 -2.26
C PHE A 10 -4.17 -47.45 -3.65
N GLU A 11 -3.07 -47.97 -4.18
CA GLU A 11 -2.73 -47.83 -5.59
C GLU A 11 -3.31 -49.03 -6.35
N VAL A 12 -4.32 -48.80 -7.19
CA VAL A 12 -4.94 -49.87 -7.96
C VAL A 12 -4.10 -50.15 -9.20
N VAL A 13 -3.14 -51.06 -9.08
CA VAL A 13 -2.38 -51.57 -10.24
C VAL A 13 -3.16 -52.73 -10.87
N PRO A 14 -3.63 -52.62 -12.14
CA PRO A 14 -4.37 -53.70 -12.79
C PRO A 14 -3.53 -54.99 -12.87
N GLY A 15 -4.05 -56.08 -12.29
CA GLY A 15 -3.42 -57.40 -12.36
C GLY A 15 -2.52 -57.79 -11.17
N LEU A 16 -2.40 -56.93 -10.14
CA LEU A 16 -1.73 -57.26 -8.89
C LEU A 16 -2.73 -57.39 -7.73
N VAL A 17 -2.39 -58.19 -6.71
CA VAL A 17 -3.11 -58.14 -5.41
C VAL A 17 -2.82 -56.76 -4.81
N ALA A 18 -3.84 -56.05 -4.34
CA ALA A 18 -3.63 -54.75 -3.72
C ALA A 18 -2.76 -54.94 -2.46
N ASP A 19 -1.52 -54.48 -2.53
CA ASP A 19 -0.68 -54.33 -1.34
C ASP A 19 -1.04 -53.00 -0.69
N ALA A 20 -1.40 -53.04 0.59
CA ALA A 20 -1.79 -51.85 1.32
C ALA A 20 -0.53 -51.27 1.95
N GLU A 21 0.04 -50.25 1.32
CA GLU A 21 1.22 -49.55 1.83
C GLU A 21 0.78 -48.49 2.86
N PRO A 22 1.52 -48.34 3.98
CA PRO A 22 1.29 -47.27 4.93
C PRO A 22 1.31 -45.91 4.23
N ASP A 23 0.37 -45.05 4.58
CA ASP A 23 0.35 -43.70 4.03
C ASP A 23 1.56 -42.89 4.54
N THR A 24 2.33 -42.38 3.59
CA THR A 24 3.56 -41.58 3.82
C THR A 24 3.49 -40.21 3.15
N LEU A 25 2.37 -39.88 2.49
CA LEU A 25 2.22 -38.67 1.73
C LEU A 25 1.56 -37.61 2.60
N ALA A 26 2.23 -36.48 2.75
CA ALA A 26 1.65 -35.36 3.49
C ALA A 26 0.55 -34.67 2.67
N PRO A 27 -0.40 -34.00 3.35
CA PRO A 27 -1.38 -33.14 2.69
C PRO A 27 -0.75 -32.02 1.85
N THR A 28 -1.58 -31.40 1.03
CA THR A 28 -1.27 -30.14 0.33
C THR A 28 -2.33 -29.09 0.68
N THR A 29 -1.89 -27.97 1.24
CA THR A 29 -2.76 -26.81 1.51
C THR A 29 -2.55 -25.67 0.53
N ASN A 30 -3.62 -25.09 0.01
CA ASN A 30 -3.59 -23.88 -0.81
C ASN A 30 -4.27 -22.73 -0.08
N ALA A 31 -3.71 -21.52 -0.22
CA ALA A 31 -4.32 -20.29 0.30
C ALA A 31 -4.99 -19.50 -0.83
N ALA A 32 -6.15 -18.92 -0.54
CA ALA A 32 -6.81 -17.95 -1.38
C ALA A 32 -7.05 -16.64 -0.62
N LEU A 33 -6.99 -15.52 -1.33
CA LEU A 33 -7.17 -14.17 -0.80
C LEU A 33 -8.45 -13.54 -1.35
N THR A 34 -9.10 -12.71 -0.55
CA THR A 34 -10.16 -11.81 -1.00
C THR A 34 -9.88 -10.42 -0.42
N PRO A 35 -9.56 -9.40 -1.26
CA PRO A 35 -9.44 -9.46 -2.71
C PRO A 35 -8.34 -10.43 -3.19
N ALA A 36 -8.51 -11.02 -4.38
CA ALA A 36 -7.56 -12.01 -4.91
C ALA A 36 -6.23 -11.39 -5.38
N ALA A 37 -6.22 -10.09 -5.61
CA ALA A 37 -5.05 -9.31 -5.97
C ALA A 37 -5.06 -7.98 -5.20
N PRO A 38 -3.87 -7.38 -4.96
CA PRO A 38 -3.75 -6.07 -4.33
C PRO A 38 -4.62 -5.01 -5.01
N ASP A 39 -5.39 -4.27 -4.23
CA ASP A 39 -6.27 -3.17 -4.69
C ASP A 39 -5.61 -1.78 -4.59
N GLY A 40 -4.38 -1.72 -4.07
CA GLY A 40 -3.48 -0.57 -4.16
C GLY A 40 -2.40 -0.74 -5.24
N GLN A 41 -1.32 0.03 -5.09
CA GLN A 41 -0.16 0.03 -5.99
C GLN A 41 0.99 -0.82 -5.43
N ASN A 42 1.95 -1.18 -6.29
CA ASN A 42 3.20 -1.87 -5.91
C ASN A 42 3.02 -3.14 -5.06
N GLY A 43 1.89 -3.82 -5.23
CA GLY A 43 1.56 -5.04 -4.50
C GLY A 43 1.04 -4.83 -3.08
N TRP A 44 0.60 -3.62 -2.73
CA TRP A 44 -0.05 -3.27 -1.47
C TRP A 44 -1.57 -3.34 -1.59
N TYR A 45 -2.22 -3.85 -0.54
CA TYR A 45 -3.64 -3.69 -0.34
C TYR A 45 -3.92 -2.40 0.43
N THR A 46 -5.01 -1.72 0.08
CA THR A 46 -5.55 -0.55 0.78
C THR A 46 -6.83 -0.88 1.55
N THR A 47 -7.19 -2.17 1.60
CA THR A 47 -8.29 -2.73 2.39
C THR A 47 -7.86 -3.97 3.17
N ASP A 48 -8.72 -4.42 4.07
CA ASP A 48 -8.50 -5.68 4.80
C ASP A 48 -8.57 -6.88 3.84
N VAL A 49 -7.72 -7.87 4.07
CA VAL A 49 -7.62 -9.07 3.23
C VAL A 49 -8.15 -10.28 3.97
N ALA A 50 -9.16 -10.94 3.43
CA ALA A 50 -9.64 -12.22 3.92
C ALA A 50 -8.76 -13.36 3.36
N VAL A 51 -8.37 -14.29 4.22
CA VAL A 51 -7.57 -15.47 3.91
C VAL A 51 -8.42 -16.72 4.13
N SER A 52 -8.44 -17.61 3.14
CA SER A 52 -9.01 -18.95 3.27
C SER A 52 -7.98 -20.00 2.90
N LEU A 53 -7.93 -21.08 3.67
CA LEU A 53 -7.08 -22.24 3.43
C LEU A 53 -7.94 -23.43 3.01
N GLU A 54 -7.48 -24.15 2.00
CA GLU A 54 -8.09 -25.40 1.52
C GLU A 54 -7.02 -26.47 1.46
N ALA A 55 -7.20 -27.54 2.23
CA ALA A 55 -6.26 -28.65 2.32
C ALA A 55 -6.86 -29.90 1.68
N ALA A 56 -6.04 -30.62 0.92
CA ALA A 56 -6.39 -31.89 0.33
C ALA A 56 -5.32 -32.93 0.67
N ASP A 57 -5.75 -34.15 0.88
CA ASP A 57 -4.91 -35.32 1.08
C ASP A 57 -5.41 -36.45 0.18
N ASN A 58 -4.50 -37.27 -0.34
CA ASN A 58 -4.84 -38.30 -1.33
C ASN A 58 -5.12 -39.68 -0.73
N CYS A 59 -4.89 -39.89 0.57
CA CYS A 59 -4.97 -41.20 1.20
C CYS A 59 -5.72 -41.17 2.54
N SER A 60 -5.07 -40.71 3.61
CA SER A 60 -5.62 -40.78 4.97
C SER A 60 -6.57 -39.64 5.33
N GLY A 61 -6.69 -38.63 4.47
CA GLY A 61 -7.54 -37.46 4.68
C GLY A 61 -6.88 -36.44 5.62
N VAL A 62 -7.27 -35.18 5.50
CA VAL A 62 -6.74 -34.09 6.35
C VAL A 62 -7.41 -34.15 7.73
N VAL A 63 -6.60 -34.18 8.79
CA VAL A 63 -7.07 -34.16 10.18
C VAL A 63 -7.02 -32.76 10.78
N ALA A 64 -5.98 -31.99 10.48
CA ALA A 64 -5.83 -30.64 11.00
C ALA A 64 -5.17 -29.73 9.97
N THR A 65 -5.63 -28.49 9.91
CA THR A 65 -4.95 -27.38 9.25
C THR A 65 -4.69 -26.32 10.31
N GLU A 66 -3.50 -25.74 10.29
CA GLU A 66 -3.07 -24.71 11.24
C GLU A 66 -2.26 -23.62 10.54
N TYR A 67 -2.25 -22.43 11.13
CA TYR A 67 -1.52 -21.28 10.61
C TYR A 67 -0.76 -20.56 11.72
N SER A 68 0.23 -19.76 11.33
CA SER A 68 1.06 -18.98 12.22
C SER A 68 1.27 -17.59 11.64
N THR A 69 1.19 -16.57 12.49
CA THR A 69 1.42 -15.16 12.14
C THR A 69 2.71 -14.61 12.78
N ASP A 70 3.48 -15.46 13.46
CA ASP A 70 4.68 -15.09 14.22
C ASP A 70 5.93 -15.85 13.74
N GLY A 71 5.95 -16.27 12.47
CA GLY A 71 7.09 -16.97 11.87
C GLY A 71 7.24 -18.42 12.33
N GLY A 72 6.16 -19.05 12.80
CA GLY A 72 6.13 -20.45 13.24
C GLY A 72 6.42 -20.65 14.73
N GLY A 73 6.43 -19.57 15.52
CA GLY A 73 6.57 -19.63 16.97
C GLY A 73 5.34 -20.21 17.66
N THR A 74 4.15 -19.84 17.17
CA THR A 74 2.86 -20.37 17.61
C THR A 74 2.01 -20.76 16.42
N TRP A 75 1.30 -21.88 16.55
CA TRP A 75 0.39 -22.40 15.54
C TRP A 75 -1.05 -22.39 16.07
N GLN A 76 -1.96 -21.85 15.26
CA GLN A 76 -3.38 -21.70 15.56
C GLN A 76 -4.19 -22.63 14.68
N PRO A 77 -5.21 -23.34 15.21
CA PRO A 77 -6.05 -24.19 14.40
C PRO A 77 -6.87 -23.35 13.41
N TYR A 78 -6.91 -23.78 12.16
CA TYR A 78 -7.75 -23.17 11.13
C TYR A 78 -9.17 -23.73 11.23
N VAL A 79 -10.12 -22.86 11.61
CA VAL A 79 -11.55 -23.21 11.80
C VAL A 79 -12.46 -22.54 10.78
N GLY A 80 -11.89 -21.80 9.83
CA GLY A 80 -12.59 -20.99 8.83
C GLY A 80 -11.76 -19.79 8.41
N GLY A 81 -12.18 -19.12 7.33
CA GLY A 81 -11.48 -17.94 6.83
C GLY A 81 -11.35 -16.83 7.87
N PHE A 82 -10.25 -16.08 7.81
CA PHE A 82 -9.93 -15.01 8.76
C PHE A 82 -9.43 -13.76 8.04
N ASN A 83 -9.55 -12.59 8.68
CA ASN A 83 -9.12 -11.32 8.09
C ASN A 83 -7.74 -10.90 8.61
N VAL A 84 -6.96 -10.32 7.71
CA VAL A 84 -5.72 -9.61 7.98
C VAL A 84 -5.99 -8.13 7.74
N GLY A 85 -6.02 -7.35 8.81
CA GLY A 85 -6.25 -5.90 8.75
C GLY A 85 -5.10 -5.07 9.33
N GLY A 86 -4.04 -5.70 9.83
CA GLY A 86 -2.85 -5.00 10.33
C GLY A 86 -2.06 -4.40 9.17
N GLU A 87 -1.75 -3.11 9.27
CA GLU A 87 -0.88 -2.44 8.29
C GLU A 87 0.57 -2.94 8.39
N GLY A 88 1.30 -2.83 7.29
CA GLY A 88 2.66 -3.33 7.11
C GLY A 88 2.71 -4.66 6.36
N ILE A 89 3.84 -5.36 6.53
CA ILE A 89 4.10 -6.65 5.88
C ILE A 89 3.68 -7.77 6.83
N ASN A 90 2.61 -8.48 6.47
CA ASN A 90 2.08 -9.61 7.20
C ASN A 90 2.56 -10.91 6.54
N THR A 91 3.19 -11.80 7.30
CA THR A 91 3.57 -13.14 6.83
C THR A 91 2.76 -14.18 7.58
N ILE A 92 2.05 -15.01 6.81
CA ILE A 92 1.27 -16.13 7.33
C ILE A 92 1.96 -17.42 6.89
N LEU A 93 2.34 -18.24 7.85
CA LEU A 93 2.70 -19.63 7.59
C LEU A 93 1.48 -20.51 7.77
N TYR A 94 1.35 -21.58 6.98
CA TYR A 94 0.26 -22.54 7.12
C TYR A 94 0.73 -23.95 6.79
N ARG A 95 0.14 -24.93 7.48
CA ARG A 95 0.40 -26.35 7.26
C ARG A 95 -0.80 -27.22 7.64
N SER A 96 -0.83 -28.45 7.15
CA SER A 96 -1.80 -29.48 7.46
C SER A 96 -1.15 -30.81 7.85
N THR A 97 -1.86 -31.61 8.63
CA THR A 97 -1.49 -32.97 9.04
C THR A 97 -2.63 -33.92 8.71
N ASP A 98 -2.30 -35.11 8.21
CA ASP A 98 -3.26 -36.13 7.81
C ASP A 98 -3.61 -37.13 8.93
N GLY A 99 -4.38 -38.17 8.59
CA GLY A 99 -4.76 -39.26 9.51
C GLY A 99 -3.62 -40.22 9.85
N ALA A 100 -2.63 -40.34 8.97
CA ALA A 100 -1.44 -41.16 9.17
C ALA A 100 -0.37 -40.49 10.03
N GLY A 101 -0.50 -39.18 10.29
CA GLY A 101 0.46 -38.35 11.02
C GLY A 101 1.53 -37.70 10.13
N ASN A 102 1.37 -37.75 8.80
CA ASN A 102 2.22 -37.01 7.88
C ASN A 102 1.85 -35.52 7.93
N ALA A 103 2.84 -34.69 8.23
CA ALA A 103 2.69 -33.24 8.28
C ALA A 103 3.35 -32.59 7.07
N GLU A 104 2.66 -31.67 6.40
CA GLU A 104 3.26 -30.92 5.30
C GLU A 104 4.31 -29.93 5.80
N ALA A 105 5.30 -29.64 4.94
CA ALA A 105 6.20 -28.53 5.20
C ALA A 105 5.42 -27.21 5.17
N ALA A 106 5.69 -26.31 6.13
CA ALA A 106 5.00 -25.04 6.23
C ALA A 106 5.14 -24.22 4.93
N ARG A 107 4.00 -23.83 4.38
CA ARG A 107 3.91 -22.90 3.25
C ARG A 107 3.81 -21.48 3.79
N SER A 108 4.14 -20.49 2.96
CA SER A 108 4.17 -19.08 3.32
C SER A 108 3.33 -18.23 2.39
N LEU A 109 2.65 -17.23 2.94
CA LEU A 109 1.86 -16.22 2.27
C LEU A 109 2.21 -14.84 2.82
N THR A 110 2.57 -13.91 1.95
CA THR A 110 2.90 -12.53 2.34
C THR A 110 1.85 -11.55 1.83
N ILE A 111 1.32 -10.73 2.72
CA ILE A 111 0.29 -9.72 2.45
C ILE A 111 0.81 -8.37 2.94
N LYS A 112 0.90 -7.39 2.04
CA LYS A 112 1.31 -6.02 2.37
C LYS A 112 0.07 -5.15 2.43
N ILE A 113 -0.17 -4.45 3.53
CA ILE A 113 -1.36 -3.62 3.72
C ILE A 113 -0.93 -2.22 4.13
N ASP A 114 -1.44 -1.21 3.44
CA ASP A 114 -1.31 0.18 3.85
C ASP A 114 -2.56 0.95 3.42
N LYS A 115 -3.33 1.38 4.42
CA LYS A 115 -4.62 2.03 4.27
C LYS A 115 -4.50 3.52 4.57
N THR A 116 -3.32 3.97 5.00
CA THR A 116 -3.11 5.28 5.59
C THR A 116 -2.53 6.22 4.55
N ALA A 117 -3.16 7.37 4.38
CA ALA A 117 -2.62 8.40 3.50
C ALA A 117 -1.34 9.02 4.08
N PRO A 118 -0.36 9.38 3.23
CA PRO A 118 0.82 10.13 3.65
C PRO A 118 0.43 11.48 4.27
N THR A 119 1.28 12.01 5.14
CA THR A 119 1.20 13.41 5.58
C THR A 119 1.82 14.35 4.54
N LEU A 120 1.30 15.57 4.43
CA LEU A 120 1.79 16.59 3.51
C LEU A 120 1.71 17.98 4.13
N THR A 121 2.81 18.73 4.08
CA THR A 121 2.81 20.19 4.28
C THR A 121 3.30 20.89 3.02
N LEU A 122 2.78 22.09 2.76
CA LEU A 122 3.13 22.88 1.58
C LEU A 122 3.13 24.37 1.93
N SER A 123 4.14 25.10 1.47
CA SER A 123 4.26 26.54 1.64
C SER A 123 4.93 27.19 0.43
N ALA A 124 4.65 28.47 0.21
CA ALA A 124 5.29 29.26 -0.83
C ALA A 124 6.00 30.48 -0.22
N THR A 125 7.26 30.70 -0.61
CA THR A 125 8.08 31.81 -0.13
C THR A 125 8.76 32.53 -1.30
N PRO A 126 8.44 33.83 -1.55
CA PRO A 126 7.43 34.62 -0.87
C PRO A 126 6.00 34.23 -1.26
N SER A 127 5.07 34.25 -0.31
CA SER A 127 3.63 34.10 -0.56
C SER A 127 2.97 35.41 -1.03
N VAL A 128 3.69 36.53 -0.98
CA VAL A 128 3.21 37.84 -1.44
C VAL A 128 4.29 38.53 -2.26
N ILE A 129 3.96 38.91 -3.48
CA ILE A 129 4.88 39.51 -4.44
C ILE A 129 4.56 40.98 -4.66
N TRP A 130 5.54 41.84 -4.43
CA TRP A 130 5.41 43.29 -4.59
C TRP A 130 6.76 43.90 -5.02
N PRO A 131 6.78 44.93 -5.88
CA PRO A 131 5.65 45.60 -6.55
C PRO A 131 5.08 44.84 -7.77
N PRO A 132 3.83 45.14 -8.20
CA PRO A 132 3.22 44.56 -9.40
C PRO A 132 3.78 45.20 -10.68
N ASN A 133 5.07 45.00 -10.95
CA ASN A 133 5.84 45.65 -12.02
C ASN A 133 5.97 44.80 -13.31
N GLY A 134 5.33 43.65 -13.38
CA GLY A 134 5.39 42.72 -14.52
C GLY A 134 6.66 41.87 -14.59
N GLN A 135 7.55 41.95 -13.60
CA GLN A 135 8.73 41.10 -13.57
C GLN A 135 8.38 39.67 -13.15
N THR A 136 9.11 38.70 -13.69
CA THR A 136 9.08 37.33 -13.19
C THR A 136 9.79 37.24 -11.85
N VAL A 137 9.16 36.60 -10.88
CA VAL A 137 9.67 36.33 -9.55
C VAL A 137 9.69 34.82 -9.34
N ASN A 138 10.84 34.30 -8.90
CA ASN A 138 10.95 32.91 -8.50
C ASN A 138 10.45 32.77 -7.07
N VAL A 139 9.47 31.89 -6.88
CA VAL A 139 8.91 31.54 -5.59
C VAL A 139 9.38 30.14 -5.23
N SER A 140 9.97 29.98 -4.05
CA SER A 140 10.26 28.67 -3.47
C SER A 140 8.95 28.04 -3.00
N VAL A 141 8.70 26.81 -3.45
CA VAL A 141 7.57 25.98 -3.03
C VAL A 141 8.15 24.85 -2.19
N ASN A 142 8.07 25.02 -0.87
CA ASN A 142 8.63 24.09 0.10
C ASN A 142 7.54 23.14 0.56
N GLY A 143 7.85 21.85 0.57
CA GLY A 143 6.95 20.84 1.06
C GLY A 143 7.66 19.77 1.87
N SER A 144 6.88 19.14 2.75
CA SER A 144 7.32 17.97 3.49
C SER A 144 6.26 16.89 3.46
N GLY A 145 6.70 15.65 3.50
CA GLY A 145 5.80 14.52 3.59
C GLY A 145 6.39 13.37 4.37
N ALA A 146 5.52 12.55 4.91
CA ALA A 146 5.91 11.32 5.58
C ALA A 146 4.83 10.25 5.46
N ASP A 147 5.28 9.02 5.25
CA ASP A 147 4.50 7.80 5.39
C ASP A 147 5.39 6.70 5.99
N SER A 148 4.93 6.06 7.06
CA SER A 148 5.74 5.09 7.80
C SER A 148 5.52 3.64 7.40
N VAL A 149 4.50 3.36 6.57
CA VAL A 149 4.07 1.99 6.27
C VAL A 149 4.61 1.56 4.91
N SER A 150 4.10 2.14 3.82
CA SER A 150 4.58 1.82 2.48
C SER A 150 5.74 2.73 2.05
N GLY A 151 5.85 3.93 2.61
CA GLY A 151 6.82 4.96 2.25
C GLY A 151 6.32 5.84 1.10
N LEU A 152 7.04 6.93 0.81
CA LEU A 152 6.63 7.90 -0.21
C LEU A 152 6.97 7.42 -1.63
N ALA A 153 6.09 7.69 -2.60
CA ALA A 153 6.33 7.41 -4.02
C ALA A 153 6.60 8.68 -4.84
N GLY A 154 5.84 9.75 -4.60
CA GLY A 154 6.04 10.99 -5.34
C GLY A 154 5.09 12.12 -4.96
N VAL A 155 5.36 13.30 -5.52
CA VAL A 155 4.49 14.48 -5.42
C VAL A 155 4.30 15.09 -6.80
N SER A 156 3.08 15.54 -7.08
CA SER A 156 2.69 16.24 -8.30
C SER A 156 1.93 17.52 -7.97
N TYR A 157 1.87 18.44 -8.94
CA TYR A 157 1.33 19.76 -8.71
C TYR A 157 0.30 20.15 -9.78
N VAL A 158 -0.73 20.85 -9.35
CA VAL A 158 -1.61 21.65 -10.20
C VAL A 158 -1.42 23.10 -9.80
N VAL A 159 -1.01 23.95 -10.75
CA VAL A 159 -0.88 25.39 -10.53
C VAL A 159 -1.97 26.10 -11.32
N THR A 160 -2.82 26.83 -10.62
CA THR A 160 -3.83 27.68 -11.23
C THR A 160 -3.47 29.14 -11.06
N ASP A 161 -3.35 29.82 -12.18
CA ASP A 161 -3.34 31.26 -12.27
C ASP A 161 -4.76 31.77 -12.52
N GLU A 162 -5.17 32.80 -11.78
CA GLU A 162 -6.47 33.46 -11.95
C GLU A 162 -6.71 33.95 -13.39
N TYR A 163 -5.66 34.35 -14.11
CA TYR A 163 -5.76 34.79 -15.50
C TYR A 163 -5.61 33.64 -16.52
N GLY A 164 -5.57 32.39 -16.03
CA GLY A 164 -5.56 31.19 -16.87
C GLY A 164 -4.25 30.92 -17.61
N MET A 165 -3.14 31.58 -17.24
CA MET A 165 -1.84 31.22 -17.82
C MET A 165 -1.37 29.85 -17.33
N PRO A 166 -0.91 28.97 -18.23
CA PRO A 166 -0.38 27.68 -17.83
C PRO A 166 0.93 27.88 -17.07
N LEU A 167 0.96 27.37 -15.85
CA LEU A 167 2.14 27.30 -14.99
C LEU A 167 2.27 25.87 -14.49
N GLY A 168 3.48 25.45 -14.15
CA GLY A 168 3.72 24.08 -13.69
C GLY A 168 5.00 23.97 -12.88
N ILE A 169 4.95 23.06 -11.92
CA ILE A 169 6.09 22.54 -11.19
C ILE A 169 6.24 21.09 -11.63
N PRO A 170 7.45 20.61 -11.98
CA PRO A 170 7.63 19.22 -12.37
C PRO A 170 7.23 18.28 -11.22
N ALA A 171 6.63 17.14 -11.55
CA ALA A 171 6.43 16.08 -10.58
C ALA A 171 7.78 15.53 -10.10
N ARG A 172 7.81 15.08 -8.85
CA ARG A 172 9.01 14.58 -8.18
C ARG A 172 8.77 13.18 -7.68
N THR A 173 9.71 12.28 -7.96
CA THR A 173 9.78 10.97 -7.28
C THR A 173 10.35 11.18 -5.88
N LEU A 174 9.70 10.58 -4.89
CA LEU A 174 10.13 10.57 -3.50
C LEU A 174 10.51 9.14 -3.11
N SER A 175 11.33 8.99 -2.08
CA SER A 175 11.68 7.68 -1.54
C SER A 175 12.00 7.78 -0.05
N GLY A 176 11.73 6.70 0.67
CA GLY A 176 11.85 6.64 2.13
C GLY A 176 10.59 7.12 2.84
N ASN A 177 10.67 7.17 4.18
CA ASN A 177 9.51 7.37 5.04
C ASN A 177 9.22 8.84 5.34
N SER A 178 10.18 9.73 5.12
CA SER A 178 10.02 11.17 5.35
C SER A 178 11.00 11.93 4.47
N VAL A 179 10.48 12.92 3.74
CA VAL A 179 11.27 13.74 2.81
C VAL A 179 10.80 15.19 2.90
N GLU A 180 11.77 16.10 2.94
CA GLU A 180 11.60 17.54 2.72
C GLU A 180 12.08 17.86 1.30
N TRP A 181 11.41 18.78 0.62
CA TRP A 181 11.82 19.25 -0.70
C TRP A 181 11.57 20.74 -0.90
N ASP A 182 12.29 21.29 -1.87
CA ASP A 182 12.18 22.67 -2.33
C ASP A 182 12.10 22.66 -3.86
N ASP A 183 10.99 23.15 -4.39
CA ASP A 183 10.75 23.35 -5.80
C ASP A 183 10.65 24.84 -6.11
N SER A 184 10.78 25.22 -7.38
CA SER A 184 10.72 26.63 -7.80
C SER A 184 9.59 26.85 -8.79
N LEU A 185 8.81 27.90 -8.56
CA LEU A 185 7.77 28.36 -9.46
C LEU A 185 8.07 29.81 -9.88
N ALA A 186 8.28 30.00 -11.19
CA ALA A 186 8.38 31.33 -11.77
C ALA A 186 6.97 31.89 -12.00
N VAL A 187 6.62 32.96 -11.28
CA VAL A 187 5.33 33.66 -11.43
C VAL A 187 5.56 35.10 -11.86
N GLU A 188 4.57 35.71 -12.50
CA GLU A 188 4.67 37.09 -12.96
C GLU A 188 4.08 38.06 -11.93
N ALA A 189 4.85 39.04 -11.51
CA ALA A 189 4.41 40.13 -10.65
C ALA A 189 3.54 41.14 -11.42
N ARG A 190 2.49 40.72 -12.11
CA ARG A 190 1.56 41.63 -12.82
C ARG A 190 0.14 41.55 -12.28
N ARG A 191 -0.57 42.65 -12.48
CA ARG A 191 -2.03 42.75 -12.39
C ARG A 191 -2.60 43.12 -13.76
N GLU A 192 -3.81 42.66 -14.07
CA GLU A 192 -4.49 43.06 -15.30
C GLU A 192 -5.46 44.22 -15.08
N GLY A 193 -5.24 45.33 -15.80
CA GLY A 193 -6.20 46.41 -15.96
C GLY A 193 -6.76 46.98 -14.65
N ARG A 194 -8.06 46.74 -14.40
CA ARG A 194 -8.85 47.26 -13.27
C ARG A 194 -8.99 46.26 -12.13
N ASP A 195 -8.25 45.16 -12.15
CA ASP A 195 -8.21 44.22 -11.04
C ASP A 195 -7.93 44.95 -9.72
N ARG A 196 -8.88 44.85 -8.78
CA ARG A 196 -8.89 45.59 -7.51
C ARG A 196 -8.40 44.75 -6.34
N ASP A 197 -8.40 43.44 -6.49
CA ASP A 197 -7.96 42.44 -5.52
C ASP A 197 -6.53 41.96 -5.80
N GLY A 198 -6.04 42.12 -7.02
CA GLY A 198 -4.73 41.67 -7.45
C GLY A 198 -4.77 40.24 -7.97
N ARG A 199 -3.62 39.71 -8.40
CA ARG A 199 -3.54 38.38 -9.02
C ARG A 199 -3.29 37.29 -7.98
N LEU A 200 -4.04 36.19 -8.06
CA LEU A 200 -3.82 34.98 -7.26
C LEU A 200 -3.20 33.84 -8.10
N TYR A 201 -2.12 33.26 -7.57
CA TYR A 201 -1.65 31.93 -7.97
C TYR A 201 -1.92 30.95 -6.85
N ARG A 202 -2.56 29.83 -7.18
CA ARG A 202 -2.78 28.73 -6.25
C ARG A 202 -2.00 27.49 -6.70
N VAL A 203 -1.20 26.96 -5.80
CA VAL A 203 -0.45 25.72 -5.99
C VAL A 203 -1.12 24.65 -5.15
N VAL A 204 -1.57 23.57 -5.79
CA VAL A 204 -2.10 22.38 -5.13
C VAL A 204 -1.11 21.25 -5.36
N ALA A 205 -0.53 20.72 -4.28
CA ALA A 205 0.29 19.52 -4.32
C ALA A 205 -0.54 18.28 -3.97
N THR A 206 -0.31 17.18 -4.69
CA THR A 206 -0.81 15.84 -4.35
C THR A 206 0.39 14.94 -4.13
N ILE A 207 0.56 14.46 -2.89
CA ILE A 207 1.56 13.45 -2.56
C ILE A 207 0.92 12.06 -2.62
N THR A 208 1.68 11.07 -3.07
CA THR A 208 1.27 9.66 -3.17
C THR A 208 2.32 8.79 -2.47
N ASP A 209 1.86 7.81 -1.68
CA ASP A 209 2.71 6.78 -1.09
C ASP A 209 2.92 5.59 -2.04
N LEU A 210 3.64 4.56 -1.60
CA LEU A 210 3.90 3.36 -2.40
C LEU A 210 2.70 2.42 -2.50
N ALA A 211 1.71 2.53 -1.61
CA ALA A 211 0.45 1.80 -1.69
C ALA A 211 -0.60 2.47 -2.58
N GLY A 212 -0.35 3.71 -3.01
CA GLY A 212 -1.24 4.51 -3.83
C GLY A 212 -2.21 5.40 -3.05
N ASN A 213 -2.10 5.48 -1.72
CA ASN A 213 -2.87 6.44 -0.94
C ASN A 213 -2.33 7.86 -1.21
N THR A 214 -3.21 8.85 -1.09
CA THR A 214 -2.88 10.24 -1.46
C THR A 214 -3.32 11.24 -0.41
N ALA A 215 -2.58 12.33 -0.33
CA ALA A 215 -2.96 13.53 0.42
C ALA A 215 -2.71 14.78 -0.42
N THR A 216 -3.47 15.84 -0.14
CA THR A 216 -3.37 17.11 -0.86
C THR A 216 -3.16 18.27 0.10
N ALA A 217 -2.40 19.26 -0.34
CA ALA A 217 -2.20 20.53 0.35
C ALA A 217 -2.12 21.65 -0.67
N SER A 218 -2.47 22.88 -0.26
CA SER A 218 -2.42 24.03 -1.13
C SER A 218 -1.78 25.24 -0.47
N THR A 219 -1.11 26.06 -1.27
CA THR A 219 -0.61 27.36 -0.86
C THR A 219 -0.95 28.40 -1.92
N ASP A 220 -1.18 29.63 -1.46
CA ASP A 220 -1.52 30.77 -2.30
C ASP A 220 -0.32 31.73 -2.39
N ILE A 221 -0.12 32.31 -3.57
CA ILE A 221 0.84 33.37 -3.85
C ILE A 221 0.06 34.54 -4.42
N VAL A 222 0.17 35.71 -3.79
CA VAL A 222 -0.67 36.88 -4.12
C VAL A 222 0.20 38.02 -4.64
N VAL A 223 -0.23 38.64 -5.74
CA VAL A 223 0.29 39.93 -6.24
C VAL A 223 -0.76 41.00 -5.94
N PRO A 224 -0.73 41.65 -4.77
CA PRO A 224 -1.82 42.52 -4.32
C PRO A 224 -1.91 43.81 -5.14
N HIS A 225 -3.11 44.38 -5.21
CA HIS A 225 -3.38 45.67 -5.84
C HIS A 225 -2.66 46.84 -5.15
N ASP A 226 -2.65 46.87 -3.81
CA ASP A 226 -2.02 47.90 -2.98
C ASP A 226 -1.40 47.32 -1.69
N GLN A 227 -0.71 48.19 -0.92
CA GLN A 227 -0.03 47.82 0.31
C GLN A 227 -0.89 47.98 1.58
N ARG A 228 -2.18 48.31 1.49
CA ARG A 228 -2.98 48.74 2.67
C ARG A 228 -3.40 47.62 3.62
N GLY A 229 -2.85 46.41 3.46
CA GLY A 229 -3.11 45.25 4.31
C GLY A 229 -1.85 44.51 4.81
N ARG A 230 -0.67 45.16 4.80
CA ARG A 230 0.54 44.66 5.47
C ARG A 230 0.76 45.34 6.81
#